data_AF-A0A9N9DX87-F1
#
_entry.id   AF-A0A9N9DX87-F1
#
_cell.length_a   1.000
_cell.length_b   1.000
_cell.length_c   1.000
_cell.angle_alpha   90.00
_cell.angle_beta   90.00
_cell.angle_gamma   90.00
#
_symmetry.space_group_name_H-M   'P 1'
#
loop_
_entity.id
_entity.type
_entity.pdbx_description
1 polymer ?
#
loop_
_entity_poly.entity_id
_entity_poly.type
_entity_poly.pdbx_seq_one_letter_code
_entity_poly.pdbx_strand_id
1 'polypeptide(L)'
;MIEKVLWYCLSQPESGDNTQYITTIRSGIQALSNFITGNKLIQEFVWSDFMCRNESNDLLSKLAGHNDSTVLTGCLVLIHNCIFESESRRYFFDDRFNEIFQGYAIFDRAETLLEDESTQNFELIYAIFARITESDLFPLLFDSLNLSSSGQSLTRRQITLLKLLDSNLFSSDSIDISLPTCIYLLQIFDTICPQVIFSMQQVGIIDRENQPQVVEDTVILYTGLVLLLQCFGKLSQDENDKIRECLFKGGIIASTLLDQADKTFPRATKAMLSPLQQGISEFAYIKRDIIKVIGNMAYNNSFVQDEVRRLGGIPLILNQCNIDDNNPYIREHAIFALRNLLINNSENQKLVKELEPIAPVQTDVLSEIGIRAELEDGGKIKLTTDSNKM
;
A
#
# COMPACT_ATOMS: atom_id res chain seq x y z
N MET A 1 37.07 -2.02 -20.12
CA MET A 1 37.04 -3.03 -21.22
C MET A 1 35.73 -3.80 -21.20
N ILE A 2 35.37 -4.44 -20.08
CA ILE A 2 34.10 -5.17 -19.90
C ILE A 2 32.89 -4.32 -20.30
N GLU A 3 32.80 -3.09 -19.80
CA GLU A 3 31.71 -2.16 -20.11
C GLU A 3 31.52 -1.92 -21.63
N LYS A 4 32.61 -1.68 -22.37
CA LYS A 4 32.56 -1.47 -23.83
C LYS A 4 32.04 -2.69 -24.57
N VAL A 5 32.41 -3.89 -24.09
CA VAL A 5 31.92 -5.16 -24.64
C VAL A 5 30.42 -5.31 -24.37
N LEU A 6 29.98 -5.04 -23.14
CA LEU A 6 28.56 -5.07 -22.78
C LEU A 6 27.75 -4.10 -23.64
N TRP A 7 28.23 -2.86 -23.80
CA TRP A 7 27.59 -1.86 -24.64
C TRP A 7 27.47 -2.28 -26.10
N TYR A 8 28.52 -2.88 -26.66
CA TYR A 8 28.50 -3.38 -28.03
C TYR A 8 27.49 -4.51 -28.20
N CYS A 9 27.42 -5.47 -27.27
CA CYS A 9 26.46 -6.56 -27.33
C CYS A 9 25.02 -6.08 -27.16
N LEU A 10 24.78 -5.12 -26.25
CA LEU A 10 23.46 -4.52 -26.00
C LEU A 10 23.00 -3.52 -27.06
N SER A 11 23.82 -3.23 -28.08
CA SER A 11 23.44 -2.40 -29.23
C SER A 11 23.16 -3.21 -30.49
N GLN A 12 23.35 -4.54 -30.45
CA GLN A 12 23.03 -5.40 -31.58
C GLN A 12 21.51 -5.64 -31.70
N PRO A 13 20.95 -5.64 -32.92
CA PRO A 13 19.52 -5.86 -33.13
C PRO A 13 19.07 -7.27 -32.72
N GLU A 14 17.83 -7.39 -32.25
CA GLU A 14 17.26 -8.66 -31.79
C GLU A 14 16.98 -9.69 -32.90
N SER A 15 17.22 -9.34 -34.17
CA SER A 15 16.91 -10.18 -35.33
C SER A 15 18.08 -11.11 -35.71
N GLY A 16 18.19 -12.26 -35.05
CA GLY A 16 19.12 -13.35 -35.39
C GLY A 16 19.34 -14.33 -34.22
N ASP A 17 20.15 -15.38 -34.42
CA ASP A 17 20.59 -16.30 -33.34
C ASP A 17 21.52 -15.54 -32.35
N ASN A 18 20.90 -14.79 -31.45
CA ASN A 18 21.55 -13.89 -30.47
C ASN A 18 22.16 -14.61 -29.26
N THR A 19 22.23 -15.94 -29.29
CA THR A 19 22.75 -16.77 -28.21
C THR A 19 24.18 -16.36 -27.79
N GLN A 20 25.03 -15.98 -28.75
CA GLN A 20 26.41 -15.55 -28.48
C GLN A 20 26.47 -14.18 -27.77
N TYR A 21 25.64 -13.22 -28.18
CA TYR A 21 25.59 -11.91 -27.53
C TYR A 21 25.04 -12.03 -26.11
N ILE A 22 23.95 -12.78 -25.90
CA ILE A 22 23.38 -13.01 -24.57
C ILE A 22 24.40 -13.69 -23.65
N THR A 23 25.11 -14.72 -24.14
CA THR A 23 26.17 -15.40 -23.36
C THR A 23 27.30 -14.44 -22.97
N THR A 24 27.67 -13.54 -23.88
CA THR A 24 28.69 -12.51 -23.64
C THR A 24 28.21 -11.49 -22.61
N ILE A 25 26.94 -11.06 -22.69
CA ILE A 25 26.33 -10.14 -21.73
C ILE A 25 26.30 -10.78 -20.34
N ARG A 26 25.78 -12.02 -20.21
CA ARG A 26 25.77 -12.78 -18.96
C ARG A 26 27.16 -12.89 -18.34
N SER A 27 28.17 -13.24 -19.15
CA SER A 27 29.55 -13.37 -18.68
C SER A 27 30.14 -12.01 -18.27
N GLY A 28 29.86 -10.95 -19.02
CA GLY A 28 30.37 -9.61 -18.75
C GLY A 28 29.77 -9.00 -17.48
N ILE A 29 28.46 -9.14 -17.26
CA ILE A 29 27.82 -8.62 -16.04
C ILE A 29 28.26 -9.42 -14.81
N GLN A 30 28.37 -10.75 -14.92
CA GLN A 30 28.91 -11.57 -13.83
C GLN A 30 30.36 -11.20 -13.49
N ALA A 31 31.20 -10.98 -14.51
CA ALA A 31 32.58 -10.56 -14.31
C ALA A 31 32.66 -9.20 -13.61
N LEU A 32 31.80 -8.24 -13.99
CA LEU A 32 31.73 -6.93 -13.35
C LEU A 32 31.30 -7.05 -11.88
N SER A 33 30.24 -7.81 -11.59
CA SER A 33 29.75 -8.04 -10.22
C SER A 33 30.80 -8.70 -9.34
N ASN A 34 31.51 -9.71 -9.86
CA ASN A 34 32.60 -10.37 -9.14
C ASN A 34 33.77 -9.41 -8.88
N PHE A 35 34.11 -8.54 -9.83
CA PHE A 35 35.23 -7.60 -9.71
C PHE A 35 35.02 -6.55 -8.61
N ILE A 36 33.77 -6.13 -8.39
CA ILE A 36 33.45 -5.16 -7.34
C ILE A 36 33.25 -5.80 -5.95
N THR A 37 33.02 -7.12 -5.88
CA THR A 37 32.63 -7.80 -4.64
C THR A 37 33.72 -7.66 -3.58
N GLY A 38 33.38 -7.05 -2.43
CA GLY A 38 34.30 -6.84 -1.31
C GLY A 38 35.34 -5.74 -1.52
N ASN A 39 35.38 -5.07 -2.68
CA ASN A 39 36.35 -4.02 -2.97
C ASN A 39 35.70 -2.63 -2.95
N LYS A 40 35.73 -1.98 -1.77
CA LYS A 40 35.07 -0.67 -1.55
C LYS A 40 35.54 0.44 -2.50
N LEU A 41 36.81 0.46 -2.90
CA LEU A 41 37.34 1.47 -3.82
C LEU A 41 36.78 1.29 -5.24
N ILE A 42 36.71 0.05 -5.70
CA ILE A 42 36.15 -0.26 -7.03
C ILE A 42 34.63 -0.06 -7.01
N GLN A 43 33.94 -0.46 -5.93
CA GLN A 43 32.52 -0.18 -5.75
C GLN A 43 32.26 1.33 -5.87
N GLU A 44 33.02 2.17 -5.18
CA GLU A 44 32.89 3.63 -5.28
C GLU A 44 33.10 4.13 -6.71
N PHE A 45 34.21 3.74 -7.34
CA PHE A 45 34.54 4.16 -8.70
C PHE A 45 33.45 3.77 -9.72
N VAL A 46 33.04 2.50 -9.69
CA VAL A 46 32.02 1.96 -10.61
C VAL A 46 30.65 2.59 -10.34
N TRP A 47 30.29 2.76 -9.06
CA TRP A 47 29.01 3.33 -8.68
C TRP A 47 28.90 4.80 -9.06
N SER A 48 29.91 5.63 -8.73
CA SER A 48 29.94 7.03 -9.11
C SER A 48 29.88 7.20 -10.63
N ASP A 49 30.61 6.37 -11.39
CA ASP A 49 30.60 6.42 -12.85
C ASP A 49 29.23 6.08 -13.45
N PHE A 50 28.55 5.03 -12.96
CA PHE A 50 27.20 4.69 -13.42
C PHE A 50 26.17 5.78 -13.11
N MET A 51 26.22 6.33 -11.91
CA MET A 51 25.28 7.34 -11.44
C MET A 51 25.55 8.74 -12.01
N CYS A 52 26.77 9.03 -12.50
CA CYS A 52 27.09 10.31 -13.14
C CYS A 52 26.65 10.43 -14.61
N ARG A 53 26.18 9.35 -15.23
CA ARG A 53 25.79 9.32 -16.65
C ARG A 53 24.41 9.93 -16.87
N ASN A 54 24.30 10.81 -17.87
CA ASN A 54 23.06 11.52 -18.24
C ASN A 54 22.47 11.05 -19.58
N GLU A 55 22.81 9.84 -20.00
CA GLU A 55 22.38 9.31 -21.28
C GLU A 55 21.05 8.56 -21.11
N SER A 56 20.04 8.87 -21.94
CA SER A 56 18.70 8.27 -21.90
C SER A 56 18.65 6.75 -22.15
N ASN A 57 19.80 6.10 -22.34
CA ASN A 57 19.92 4.70 -22.68
C ASN A 57 21.24 4.11 -22.15
N ASP A 58 21.60 4.45 -20.91
CA ASP A 58 22.82 3.97 -20.28
C ASP A 58 22.87 2.44 -20.11
N LEU A 59 24.04 1.96 -19.69
CA LEU A 59 24.30 0.54 -19.57
C LEU A 59 23.40 -0.13 -18.51
N LEU A 60 23.16 0.54 -17.37
CA LEU A 60 22.42 -0.07 -16.26
C LEU A 60 20.93 -0.22 -16.61
N SER A 61 20.35 0.79 -17.25
CA SER A 61 18.96 0.76 -17.77
C SER A 61 18.78 -0.38 -18.77
N LYS A 62 19.72 -0.53 -19.72
CA LYS A 62 19.69 -1.61 -20.71
C LYS A 62 19.81 -3.00 -20.08
N LEU A 63 20.67 -3.15 -19.08
CA LEU A 63 20.84 -4.41 -18.36
C LEU A 63 19.59 -4.76 -17.54
N ALA A 64 19.00 -3.78 -16.85
CA ALA A 64 17.76 -3.98 -16.09
C ALA A 64 16.55 -4.30 -17.00
N GLY A 65 16.45 -3.63 -18.15
CA GLY A 65 15.40 -3.85 -19.15
C GLY A 65 15.57 -5.11 -20.02
N HIS A 66 16.70 -5.83 -19.90
CA HIS A 66 16.99 -6.97 -20.77
C HIS A 66 16.12 -8.19 -20.43
N ASN A 67 15.50 -8.84 -21.43
CA ASN A 67 14.55 -9.95 -21.25
C ASN A 67 15.13 -11.22 -20.58
N ASP A 68 16.45 -11.36 -20.58
CA ASP A 68 17.12 -12.49 -19.95
C ASP A 68 17.19 -12.38 -18.42
N SER A 69 16.62 -13.37 -17.71
CA SER A 69 16.59 -13.40 -16.25
C SER A 69 17.99 -13.40 -15.62
N THR A 70 18.98 -14.08 -16.22
CA THR A 70 20.35 -14.13 -15.67
C THR A 70 21.07 -12.79 -15.81
N VAL A 71 20.83 -12.07 -16.91
CA VAL A 71 21.34 -10.70 -17.08
C VAL A 71 20.74 -9.78 -16.00
N LEU A 72 19.43 -9.88 -15.75
CA LEU A 72 18.78 -9.13 -14.68
C LEU A 72 19.36 -9.48 -13.29
N THR A 73 19.55 -10.77 -12.99
CA THR A 73 20.20 -11.20 -11.73
C THR A 73 21.57 -10.56 -11.56
N GLY A 74 22.41 -10.60 -12.61
CA GLY A 74 23.75 -9.99 -12.57
C GLY A 74 23.70 -8.48 -12.33
N CYS A 75 22.74 -7.79 -12.96
CA CYS A 75 22.48 -6.36 -12.78
C CYS A 75 22.08 -6.03 -11.34
N LEU A 76 21.13 -6.78 -10.77
CA LEU A 76 20.68 -6.59 -9.40
C LEU A 76 21.78 -6.88 -8.37
N VAL A 77 22.59 -7.93 -8.58
CA VAL A 77 23.76 -8.22 -7.73
C VAL A 77 24.79 -7.08 -7.80
N LEU A 78 25.01 -6.50 -8.98
CA LEU A 78 25.91 -5.35 -9.14
C LEU A 78 25.43 -4.16 -8.30
N ILE A 79 24.14 -3.80 -8.43
CA ILE A 79 23.53 -2.70 -7.68
C ILE A 79 23.60 -2.98 -6.18
N HIS A 80 23.18 -4.17 -5.75
CA HIS A 80 23.21 -4.60 -4.36
C HIS A 80 24.61 -4.47 -3.76
N ASN A 81 25.64 -4.98 -4.45
CA ASN A 81 27.02 -4.91 -3.99
C ASN A 81 27.54 -3.47 -3.90
N CYS A 82 27.10 -2.59 -4.79
CA CYS A 82 27.46 -1.18 -4.73
C CYS A 82 26.82 -0.48 -3.51
N ILE A 83 25.55 -0.75 -3.18
CA ILE A 83 24.92 -0.10 -2.02
C ILE A 83 25.20 -0.77 -0.68
N PHE A 84 25.67 -2.02 -0.70
CA PHE A 84 25.90 -2.80 0.50
C PHE A 84 26.89 -2.11 1.46
N GLU A 85 26.48 -1.97 2.73
CA GLU A 85 27.28 -1.36 3.82
C GLU A 85 27.86 0.03 3.51
N SER A 86 27.21 0.82 2.65
CA SER A 86 27.64 2.19 2.35
C SER A 86 26.48 3.16 2.33
N GLU A 87 26.41 3.98 3.36
CA GLU A 87 25.48 5.10 3.44
C GLU A 87 25.75 6.13 2.33
N SER A 88 27.02 6.50 2.08
CA SER A 88 27.38 7.46 1.02
C SER A 88 26.92 7.02 -0.38
N ARG A 89 27.07 5.74 -0.75
CA ARG A 89 26.63 5.24 -2.05
C ARG A 89 25.12 5.08 -2.14
N ARG A 90 24.45 4.80 -1.02
CA ARG A 90 22.98 4.89 -0.92
C ARG A 90 22.52 6.33 -1.15
N TYR A 91 23.13 7.33 -0.53
CA TYR A 91 22.80 8.74 -0.80
C TYR A 91 23.21 9.22 -2.20
N PHE A 92 24.20 8.59 -2.85
CA PHE A 92 24.51 8.90 -4.25
C PHE A 92 23.40 8.44 -5.23
N PHE A 93 22.39 7.68 -4.76
CA PHE A 93 21.14 7.53 -5.50
C PHE A 93 20.38 8.88 -5.59
N ASP A 94 20.44 9.73 -4.58
CA ASP A 94 19.48 10.82 -4.35
C ASP A 94 19.57 11.99 -5.34
N ASP A 95 20.75 12.60 -5.50
CA ASP A 95 20.94 13.83 -6.29
C ASP A 95 20.63 13.66 -7.80
N ARG A 96 20.56 12.42 -8.31
CA ARG A 96 20.50 12.13 -9.75
C ARG A 96 19.47 11.11 -10.19
N PHE A 97 18.79 10.40 -9.28
CA PHE A 97 17.68 9.51 -9.65
C PHE A 97 16.56 10.26 -10.40
N ASN A 98 16.37 11.55 -10.09
CA ASN A 98 15.41 12.45 -10.73
C ASN A 98 15.62 12.62 -12.25
N GLU A 99 16.83 12.41 -12.77
CA GLU A 99 17.15 12.63 -14.19
C GLU A 99 17.39 11.33 -14.97
N ILE A 100 17.47 10.18 -14.29
CA ILE A 100 18.07 8.97 -14.84
C ILE A 100 17.02 7.89 -15.10
N PHE A 101 16.93 7.47 -16.37
CA PHE A 101 16.09 6.37 -16.87
C PHE A 101 16.29 5.02 -16.15
N GLN A 102 17.41 4.84 -15.43
CA GLN A 102 17.83 3.62 -14.71
C GLN A 102 16.85 3.21 -13.61
N GLY A 103 16.30 4.19 -12.89
CA GLY A 103 15.34 3.93 -11.82
C GLY A 103 14.09 3.24 -12.33
N TYR A 104 13.57 3.73 -13.45
CA TYR A 104 12.33 3.25 -14.05
C TYR A 104 12.43 1.82 -14.54
N ALA A 105 13.54 1.42 -15.18
CA ALA A 105 13.71 0.05 -15.63
C ALA A 105 13.67 -0.94 -14.45
N ILE A 106 14.28 -0.61 -13.32
CA ILE A 106 14.26 -1.45 -12.12
C ILE A 106 12.86 -1.49 -11.51
N PHE A 107 12.14 -0.37 -11.47
CA PHE A 107 10.76 -0.32 -10.97
C PHE A 107 9.78 -1.08 -11.88
N ASP A 108 9.91 -0.94 -13.19
CA ASP A 108 9.08 -1.67 -14.16
C ASP A 108 9.35 -3.19 -14.04
N ARG A 109 10.61 -3.58 -13.74
CA ARG A 109 10.94 -4.97 -13.37
C ARG A 109 10.36 -5.40 -12.03
N ALA A 110 10.42 -4.55 -11.02
CA ALA A 110 9.87 -4.83 -9.70
C ALA A 110 8.35 -5.05 -9.78
N GLU A 111 7.63 -4.24 -10.57
CA GLU A 111 6.19 -4.41 -10.82
C GLU A 111 5.90 -5.80 -11.39
N THR A 112 6.68 -6.25 -12.37
CA THR A 112 6.52 -7.57 -12.99
C THR A 112 6.87 -8.71 -12.02
N LEU A 113 7.90 -8.53 -11.19
CA LEU A 113 8.41 -9.57 -10.29
C LEU A 113 7.59 -9.71 -9.01
N LEU A 114 6.79 -8.70 -8.64
CA LEU A 114 5.82 -8.80 -7.54
C LEU A 114 4.71 -9.82 -7.80
N GLU A 115 4.54 -10.30 -9.03
CA GLU A 115 3.61 -11.39 -9.37
C GLU A 115 4.20 -12.79 -9.10
N ASP A 116 5.53 -12.91 -8.98
CA ASP A 116 6.24 -14.17 -8.73
C ASP A 116 7.35 -13.97 -7.68
N GLU A 117 6.93 -13.98 -6.42
CA GLU A 117 7.79 -13.81 -5.24
C GLU A 117 8.80 -14.95 -5.05
N SER A 118 8.74 -16.02 -5.85
CA SER A 118 9.63 -17.19 -5.71
C SER A 118 11.00 -17.02 -6.38
N THR A 119 11.19 -15.92 -7.11
CA THR A 119 12.39 -15.71 -7.92
C THR A 119 13.54 -15.08 -7.14
N GLN A 120 14.77 -15.51 -7.43
CA GLN A 120 15.98 -14.84 -6.90
C GLN A 120 16.03 -13.33 -7.24
N ASN A 121 15.46 -12.95 -8.39
CA ASN A 121 15.38 -11.55 -8.79
C ASN A 121 14.44 -10.73 -7.88
N PHE A 122 13.33 -11.32 -7.44
CA PHE A 122 12.44 -10.71 -6.46
C PHE A 122 13.18 -10.48 -5.13
N GLU A 123 13.86 -11.49 -4.59
CA GLU A 123 14.64 -11.36 -3.35
C GLU A 123 15.71 -10.25 -3.44
N LEU A 124 16.41 -10.16 -4.58
CA LEU A 124 17.42 -9.13 -4.79
C LEU A 124 16.82 -7.72 -4.91
N ILE A 125 15.72 -7.56 -5.65
CA ILE A 125 14.97 -6.29 -5.74
C ILE A 125 14.53 -5.87 -4.35
N TYR A 126 13.88 -6.78 -3.63
CA TYR A 126 13.42 -6.54 -2.28
C TYR A 126 14.57 -6.10 -1.35
N ALA A 127 15.70 -6.80 -1.38
CA ALA A 127 16.88 -6.45 -0.57
C ALA A 127 17.51 -5.10 -0.97
N ILE A 128 17.41 -4.68 -2.22
CA ILE A 128 17.85 -3.35 -2.66
C ILE A 128 16.92 -2.28 -2.07
N PHE A 129 15.60 -2.46 -2.22
CA PHE A 129 14.62 -1.49 -1.76
C PHE A 129 14.53 -1.41 -0.23
N ALA A 130 14.65 -2.53 0.48
CA ALA A 130 14.69 -2.56 1.94
C ALA A 130 15.80 -1.64 2.49
N ARG A 131 17.00 -1.69 1.89
CA ARG A 131 18.12 -0.81 2.28
C ARG A 131 17.91 0.66 1.95
N ILE A 132 17.16 0.95 0.89
CA ILE A 132 16.78 2.31 0.55
C ILE A 132 15.76 2.84 1.57
N THR A 133 14.79 2.02 1.98
CA THR A 133 13.78 2.37 2.99
C THR A 133 14.33 2.49 4.41
N GLU A 134 15.39 1.75 4.75
CA GLU A 134 16.15 1.92 6.00
C GLU A 134 16.85 3.29 6.09
N SER A 135 17.03 3.95 4.94
CA SER A 135 17.63 5.29 4.86
C SER A 135 16.53 6.35 4.76
N ASP A 136 16.83 7.61 5.06
CA ASP A 136 15.88 8.74 4.89
C ASP A 136 15.60 9.09 3.40
N LEU A 137 15.77 8.12 2.49
CA LEU A 137 15.69 8.26 1.04
C LEU A 137 14.30 7.97 0.46
N PHE A 138 13.41 7.33 1.22
CA PHE A 138 12.07 7.01 0.73
C PHE A 138 11.30 8.23 0.21
N PRO A 139 11.24 9.38 0.92
CA PRO A 139 10.52 10.56 0.43
C PRO A 139 11.01 11.04 -0.94
N LEU A 140 12.34 11.11 -1.07
CA LEU A 140 13.01 11.62 -2.27
C LEU A 140 12.79 10.68 -3.46
N LEU A 141 12.92 9.37 -3.22
CA LEU A 141 12.62 8.35 -4.21
C LEU A 141 11.14 8.38 -4.63
N PHE A 142 10.22 8.55 -3.69
CA PHE A 142 8.80 8.58 -3.98
C PHE A 142 8.40 9.77 -4.86
N ASP A 143 8.93 10.96 -4.58
CA ASP A 143 8.72 12.16 -5.40
C ASP A 143 9.29 11.99 -6.82
N SER A 144 10.47 11.38 -6.93
CA SER A 144 11.13 11.16 -8.23
C SER A 144 10.30 10.31 -9.19
N LEU A 145 9.43 9.43 -8.67
CA LEU A 145 8.59 8.53 -9.46
C LEU A 145 7.31 9.20 -9.97
N ASN A 146 7.08 10.47 -9.66
CA ASN A 146 5.93 11.25 -10.08
C ASN A 146 6.26 12.19 -11.26
N LEU A 147 6.45 11.62 -12.46
CA LEU A 147 6.72 12.40 -13.68
C LEU A 147 5.48 13.04 -14.33
N SER A 148 4.29 12.82 -13.78
CA SER A 148 3.04 13.26 -14.38
C SER A 148 2.91 14.78 -14.31
N SER A 149 2.75 15.43 -15.47
CA SER A 149 2.58 16.90 -15.60
C SER A 149 1.32 17.44 -14.90
N SER A 150 0.43 16.56 -14.41
CA SER A 150 -0.78 16.91 -13.67
C SER A 150 -0.56 16.98 -12.15
N GLY A 151 0.53 16.41 -11.60
CA GLY A 151 0.89 16.48 -10.17
C GLY A 151 -0.15 15.99 -9.15
N GLN A 152 -1.26 15.39 -9.61
CA GLN A 152 -2.45 15.19 -8.77
C GLN A 152 -2.70 13.73 -8.38
N SER A 153 -2.27 12.74 -9.17
CA SER A 153 -2.51 11.31 -8.88
C SER A 153 -1.22 10.52 -8.68
N LEU A 154 -1.32 9.46 -7.87
CA LEU A 154 -0.25 8.48 -7.67
C LEU A 154 0.07 7.76 -9.00
N THR A 155 1.33 7.35 -9.19
CA THR A 155 1.76 6.54 -10.34
C THR A 155 1.89 5.06 -9.99
N ARG A 156 1.82 4.16 -10.99
CA ARG A 156 2.06 2.71 -10.79
C ARG A 156 3.40 2.40 -10.12
N ARG A 157 4.43 3.20 -10.38
CA ARG A 157 5.76 3.04 -9.80
C ARG A 157 5.78 3.44 -8.32
N GLN A 158 5.07 4.50 -7.95
CA GLN A 158 4.84 4.85 -6.54
C GLN A 158 4.07 3.76 -5.80
N ILE A 159 3.08 3.14 -6.45
CA ILE A 159 2.39 1.96 -5.88
C ILE A 159 3.35 0.80 -5.69
N THR A 160 4.22 0.51 -6.66
CA THR A 160 5.24 -0.54 -6.55
C THR A 160 6.18 -0.27 -5.38
N LEU A 161 6.61 0.98 -5.19
CA LEU A 161 7.42 1.37 -4.03
C LEU A 161 6.68 1.18 -2.70
N LEU A 162 5.39 1.51 -2.64
CA LEU A 162 4.56 1.26 -1.45
C LEU A 162 4.38 -0.24 -1.16
N LYS A 163 4.21 -1.08 -2.19
CA LYS A 163 4.14 -2.54 -2.03
C LYS A 163 5.43 -3.12 -1.46
N LEU A 164 6.58 -2.62 -1.92
CA LEU A 164 7.89 -3.02 -1.41
C LEU A 164 8.11 -2.55 0.03
N LEU A 165 7.67 -1.33 0.36
CA LEU A 165 7.69 -0.83 1.74
C LEU A 165 6.79 -1.68 2.66
N ASP A 166 5.56 -1.97 2.23
CA ASP A 166 4.62 -2.83 2.96
C ASP A 166 5.28 -4.18 3.23
N SER A 167 5.79 -4.83 2.19
CA SER A 167 6.53 -6.10 2.30
C SER A 167 7.73 -6.00 3.25
N ASN A 168 8.42 -4.86 3.33
CA ASN A 168 9.50 -4.62 4.30
C ASN A 168 9.00 -4.55 5.74
N LEU A 169 7.95 -3.78 5.98
CA LEU A 169 7.35 -3.64 7.31
C LEU A 169 6.77 -4.97 7.84
N PHE A 170 6.33 -5.87 6.95
CA PHE A 170 5.74 -7.15 7.32
C PHE A 170 6.73 -8.33 7.39
N SER A 171 7.90 -8.24 6.79
CA SER A 171 8.90 -9.33 6.83
C SER A 171 9.70 -9.39 8.14
N SER A 172 9.85 -8.24 8.80
CA SER A 172 10.59 -8.12 10.05
C SER A 172 9.65 -8.06 11.26
N ASP A 173 10.08 -8.68 12.36
CA ASP A 173 9.44 -8.54 13.66
C ASP A 173 9.64 -7.11 14.22
N SER A 174 10.76 -6.46 13.91
CA SER A 174 11.03 -5.07 14.27
C SER A 174 10.62 -4.12 13.16
N ILE A 175 9.89 -3.06 13.53
CA ILE A 175 9.52 -1.99 12.62
C ILE A 175 10.75 -1.09 12.42
N ASP A 176 11.35 -1.19 11.24
CA ASP A 176 12.50 -0.38 10.84
C ASP A 176 12.05 0.68 9.82
N ILE A 177 11.56 1.81 10.34
CA ILE A 177 11.21 2.97 9.54
C ILE A 177 11.68 4.24 10.22
N SER A 178 12.19 5.18 9.43
CA SER A 178 12.59 6.48 9.95
C SER A 178 11.38 7.38 10.22
N LEU A 179 11.50 8.27 11.21
CA LEU A 179 10.47 9.25 11.51
C LEU A 179 10.18 10.18 10.30
N PRO A 180 11.18 10.68 9.53
CA PRO A 180 10.94 11.43 8.30
C PRO A 180 10.08 10.66 7.29
N THR A 181 10.35 9.36 7.10
CA THR A 181 9.55 8.51 6.21
C THR A 181 8.12 8.38 6.71
N CYS A 182 7.91 8.16 8.01
CA CYS A 182 6.56 8.10 8.60
C CYS A 182 5.79 9.42 8.41
N ILE A 183 6.44 10.58 8.60
CA ILE A 183 5.84 11.90 8.36
C ILE A 183 5.46 12.05 6.89
N TYR A 184 6.31 11.60 5.98
CA TYR A 184 6.04 11.69 4.55
C TYR A 184 4.89 10.78 4.10
N LEU A 185 4.76 9.57 4.66
CA LEU A 185 3.60 8.69 4.42
C LEU A 185 2.28 9.36 4.85
N LEU A 186 2.29 10.09 5.97
CA LEU A 186 1.14 10.89 6.42
C LEU A 186 0.79 11.99 5.41
N GLN A 187 1.79 12.69 4.86
CA GLN A 187 1.57 13.72 3.84
C GLN A 187 0.95 13.14 2.56
N ILE A 188 1.40 11.94 2.13
CA ILE A 188 0.79 11.24 1.00
C ILE A 188 -0.67 10.91 1.34
N PHE A 189 -0.93 10.35 2.52
CA PHE A 189 -2.29 10.01 2.96
C PHE A 189 -3.22 11.23 2.96
N ASP A 190 -2.78 12.37 3.51
CA ASP A 190 -3.55 13.61 3.53
C ASP A 190 -3.83 14.16 2.12
N THR A 191 -2.92 13.92 1.18
CA THR A 191 -3.06 14.34 -0.21
C THR A 191 -4.07 13.49 -0.97
N ILE A 192 -4.06 12.17 -0.77
CA ILE A 192 -4.91 11.24 -1.54
C ILE A 192 -6.29 11.01 -0.91
N CYS A 193 -6.43 11.15 0.41
CA CYS A 193 -7.66 10.83 1.14
C CYS A 193 -8.87 11.64 0.63
N PRO A 194 -8.77 12.97 0.39
CA PRO A 194 -9.86 13.75 -0.21
C PRO A 194 -10.23 13.28 -1.63
N GLN A 195 -9.24 12.86 -2.42
CA GLN A 195 -9.46 12.37 -3.79
C GLN A 195 -10.19 11.03 -3.79
N VAL A 196 -9.82 10.15 -2.86
CA VAL A 196 -10.50 8.86 -2.65
C VAL A 196 -11.95 9.09 -2.19
N ILE A 197 -12.18 9.98 -1.21
CA ILE A 197 -13.53 10.34 -0.75
C ILE A 197 -14.37 10.85 -1.92
N PHE A 198 -13.83 11.78 -2.71
CA PHE A 198 -14.50 12.30 -3.90
C PHE A 198 -14.84 11.18 -4.89
N SER A 199 -13.87 10.30 -5.18
CA SER A 199 -14.06 9.17 -6.11
C SER A 199 -15.12 8.19 -5.60
N MET A 200 -15.14 7.89 -4.28
CA MET A 200 -16.17 7.07 -3.64
C MET A 200 -17.59 7.65 -3.77
N GLN A 201 -17.73 8.98 -3.80
CA GLN A 201 -19.02 9.64 -4.01
C GLN A 201 -19.51 9.55 -5.47
N GLN A 202 -18.63 9.24 -6.41
CA GLN A 202 -18.96 9.09 -7.83
C GLN A 202 -19.21 7.62 -8.24
N VAL A 203 -19.04 6.65 -7.31
CA VAL A 203 -19.27 5.22 -7.54
C VAL A 203 -20.74 4.98 -7.89
N GLY A 204 -21.03 4.81 -9.18
CA GLY A 204 -22.38 4.65 -9.73
C GLY A 204 -22.78 5.71 -10.76
N ILE A 205 -22.03 6.81 -10.87
CA ILE A 205 -22.25 7.87 -11.88
C ILE A 205 -21.32 7.67 -13.08
N ILE A 206 -20.10 7.18 -12.84
CA ILE A 206 -19.09 6.97 -13.88
C ILE A 206 -19.45 5.75 -14.71
N ASP A 207 -19.64 5.97 -16.01
CA ASP A 207 -19.75 4.92 -17.00
C ASP A 207 -18.37 4.26 -17.22
N ARG A 208 -18.15 3.16 -16.51
CA ARG A 208 -16.87 2.43 -16.50
C ARG A 208 -16.46 1.90 -17.87
N GLU A 209 -17.40 1.66 -18.78
CA GLU A 209 -17.10 1.14 -20.12
C GLU A 209 -16.56 2.23 -21.06
N ASN A 210 -16.92 3.50 -20.83
CA ASN A 210 -16.58 4.61 -21.71
C ASN A 210 -15.40 5.47 -21.21
N GLN A 211 -14.84 5.20 -20.03
CA GLN A 211 -13.75 5.99 -19.42
C GLN A 211 -12.65 5.12 -18.77
N PRO A 212 -11.88 4.33 -19.54
CA PRO A 212 -10.91 3.38 -19.00
C PRO A 212 -9.78 4.03 -18.19
N GLN A 213 -9.31 5.23 -18.59
CA GLN A 213 -8.25 5.94 -17.84
C GLN A 213 -8.70 6.36 -16.44
N VAL A 214 -9.95 6.82 -16.31
CA VAL A 214 -10.51 7.24 -15.01
C VAL A 214 -10.60 6.05 -14.06
N VAL A 215 -10.95 4.87 -14.59
CA VAL A 215 -10.98 3.62 -13.82
C VAL A 215 -9.57 3.24 -13.35
N GLU A 216 -8.57 3.31 -14.23
CA GLU A 216 -7.18 3.01 -13.88
C GLU A 216 -6.63 3.94 -12.79
N ASP A 217 -6.80 5.26 -12.95
CA ASP A 217 -6.36 6.26 -11.98
C ASP A 217 -7.02 6.04 -10.61
N THR A 218 -8.31 5.67 -10.64
CA THR A 218 -9.11 5.35 -9.48
C THR A 218 -8.58 4.11 -8.75
N VAL A 219 -8.26 3.02 -9.48
CA VAL A 219 -7.65 1.81 -8.91
C VAL A 219 -6.29 2.11 -8.29
N ILE A 220 -5.47 2.94 -8.94
CA ILE A 220 -4.16 3.34 -8.42
C ILE A 220 -4.31 4.11 -7.09
N LEU A 221 -5.21 5.11 -7.04
CA LEU A 221 -5.47 5.88 -5.82
C LEU A 221 -5.94 4.98 -4.66
N TYR A 222 -6.84 4.03 -4.93
CA TYR A 222 -7.31 3.10 -3.91
C TYR A 222 -6.24 2.13 -3.44
N THR A 223 -5.46 1.58 -4.36
CA THR A 223 -4.34 0.69 -4.00
C THR A 223 -3.35 1.44 -3.10
N GLY A 224 -3.05 2.70 -3.41
CA GLY A 224 -2.20 3.54 -2.57
C GLY A 224 -2.78 3.76 -1.17
N LEU A 225 -4.07 4.05 -1.05
CA LEU A 225 -4.73 4.21 0.24
C LEU A 225 -4.70 2.93 1.09
N VAL A 226 -5.00 1.77 0.49
CA VAL A 226 -4.99 0.49 1.20
C VAL A 226 -3.59 0.17 1.71
N LEU A 227 -2.55 0.33 0.89
CA LEU A 227 -1.16 0.12 1.28
C LEU A 227 -0.76 1.06 2.42
N LEU A 228 -1.14 2.35 2.36
CA LEU A 228 -0.86 3.29 3.45
C LEU A 228 -1.56 2.89 4.75
N LEU A 229 -2.82 2.48 4.70
CA LEU A 229 -3.56 2.00 5.88
C LEU A 229 -2.94 0.72 6.46
N GLN A 230 -2.43 -0.18 5.62
CA GLN A 230 -1.73 -1.39 6.04
C GLN A 230 -0.39 -1.06 6.72
N CYS A 231 0.41 -0.19 6.11
CA CYS A 231 1.61 0.38 6.71
C CYS A 231 1.29 1.00 8.08
N PHE A 232 0.34 1.93 8.17
CA PHE A 232 -0.07 2.52 9.45
C PHE A 232 -0.60 1.48 10.44
N GLY A 233 -1.26 0.43 9.96
CA GLY A 233 -1.72 -0.69 10.77
C GLY A 233 -0.58 -1.46 11.42
N LYS A 234 0.56 -1.62 10.74
CA LYS A 234 1.78 -2.19 11.30
C LYS A 234 2.52 -1.18 12.18
N LEU A 235 2.74 0.05 11.71
CA LEU A 235 3.42 1.12 12.44
C LEU A 235 2.73 1.48 13.77
N SER A 236 1.40 1.38 13.84
CA SER A 236 0.65 1.61 15.08
C SER A 236 0.81 0.50 16.13
N GLN A 237 1.40 -0.63 15.77
CA GLN A 237 1.76 -1.72 16.68
C GLN A 237 3.18 -1.59 17.23
N ASP A 238 3.96 -0.61 16.76
CA ASP A 238 5.33 -0.38 17.20
C ASP A 238 5.40 -0.09 18.71
N GLU A 239 6.41 -0.63 19.38
CA GLU A 239 6.72 -0.25 20.76
C GLU A 239 7.36 1.15 20.84
N ASN A 240 7.83 1.68 19.71
CA ASN A 240 8.40 3.02 19.62
C ASN A 240 7.33 4.12 19.73
N ASP A 241 7.33 4.80 20.89
CA ASP A 241 6.41 5.90 21.19
C ASP A 241 6.46 7.03 20.16
N LYS A 242 7.60 7.29 19.49
CA LYS A 242 7.73 8.42 18.54
C LYS A 242 6.94 8.21 17.25
N ILE A 243 6.98 7.00 16.69
CA ILE A 243 6.25 6.68 15.46
C ILE A 243 4.75 6.70 15.76
N ARG A 244 4.32 6.10 16.86
CA ARG A 244 2.93 6.16 17.31
C ARG A 244 2.47 7.59 17.57
N GLU A 245 3.33 8.41 18.18
CA GLU A 245 3.07 9.84 18.38
C GLU A 245 2.93 10.61 17.07
N CYS A 246 3.76 10.30 16.09
CA CYS A 246 3.65 10.86 14.75
C CYS A 246 2.31 10.53 14.10
N LEU A 247 1.87 9.26 14.15
CA LEU A 247 0.61 8.81 13.55
C LEU A 247 -0.62 9.52 14.13
N PHE A 248 -0.70 9.68 15.46
CA PHE A 248 -1.87 10.34 16.05
C PHE A 248 -1.84 11.86 15.89
N LYS A 249 -0.66 12.51 15.94
CA LYS A 249 -0.53 13.95 15.66
C LYS A 249 -0.81 14.28 14.18
N GLY A 250 -0.46 13.34 13.29
CA GLY A 250 -0.78 13.41 11.87
C GLY A 250 -2.26 13.25 11.55
N GLY A 251 -3.12 12.99 12.55
CA GLY A 251 -4.57 13.04 12.34
C GLY A 251 -5.13 11.89 11.50
N ILE A 252 -4.52 10.69 11.51
CA ILE A 252 -5.10 9.47 10.88
C ILE A 252 -6.36 8.97 11.61
N ILE A 253 -7.09 9.85 12.28
CA ILE A 253 -8.40 9.54 12.82
C ILE A 253 -9.36 9.65 11.63
N ALA A 254 -9.25 8.64 10.77
CA ALA A 254 -9.90 8.50 9.49
C ALA A 254 -11.41 8.23 9.64
N SER A 255 -12.06 8.81 10.65
CA SER A 255 -13.50 8.70 10.92
C SER A 255 -14.31 9.23 9.74
N THR A 256 -13.87 10.31 9.08
CA THR A 256 -14.52 10.83 7.86
C THR A 256 -14.42 9.86 6.69
N LEU A 257 -13.25 9.22 6.53
CA LEU A 257 -13.05 8.21 5.50
C LEU A 257 -13.86 6.94 5.80
N LEU A 258 -13.97 6.54 7.08
CA LEU A 258 -14.80 5.42 7.51
C LEU A 258 -16.29 5.69 7.26
N ASP A 259 -16.76 6.89 7.59
CA ASP A 259 -18.13 7.32 7.30
C ASP A 259 -18.43 7.27 5.79
N GLN A 260 -17.54 7.81 4.96
CA GLN A 260 -17.70 7.74 3.52
C GLN A 260 -17.65 6.29 3.00
N ALA A 261 -16.72 5.47 3.49
CA ALA A 261 -16.59 4.08 3.08
C ALA A 261 -17.83 3.24 3.50
N ASP A 262 -18.43 3.50 4.66
CA ASP A 262 -19.65 2.81 5.10
C ASP A 262 -20.87 3.17 4.24
N LYS A 263 -20.96 4.44 3.82
CA LYS A 263 -22.01 4.91 2.89
C LYS A 263 -21.87 4.33 1.49
N THR A 264 -20.65 4.29 0.96
CA THR A 264 -20.38 3.83 -0.39
C THR A 264 -20.41 2.30 -0.48
N PHE A 265 -19.95 1.59 0.56
CA PHE A 265 -19.85 0.14 0.60
C PHE A 265 -20.66 -0.44 1.76
N PRO A 266 -22.00 -0.48 1.62
CA PRO A 266 -22.86 -1.05 2.63
C PRO A 266 -22.53 -2.53 2.84
N ARG A 267 -22.79 -3.01 4.06
CA ARG A 267 -22.54 -4.40 4.46
C ARG A 267 -23.20 -5.37 3.48
N ALA A 268 -22.43 -6.36 3.03
CA ALA A 268 -22.96 -7.47 2.25
C ALA A 268 -22.98 -8.73 3.11
N THR A 269 -24.08 -9.48 3.04
CA THR A 269 -24.11 -10.87 3.51
C THR A 269 -24.37 -11.76 2.31
N LYS A 270 -23.85 -13.00 2.32
CA LYS A 270 -24.00 -13.98 1.22
C LYS A 270 -25.44 -14.20 0.74
N ALA A 271 -26.44 -13.86 1.57
CA ALA A 271 -27.85 -13.91 1.21
C ALA A 271 -28.33 -12.74 0.31
N MET A 272 -27.51 -11.72 0.06
CA MET A 272 -27.85 -10.50 -0.70
C MET A 272 -27.00 -10.27 -1.96
N LEU A 273 -26.11 -11.21 -2.33
CA LEU A 273 -25.18 -11.01 -3.44
C LEU A 273 -25.89 -11.18 -4.80
N SER A 274 -26.09 -10.06 -5.51
CA SER A 274 -26.40 -10.07 -6.94
C SER A 274 -25.11 -10.13 -7.77
N PRO A 275 -25.12 -10.70 -9.00
CA PRO A 275 -23.94 -10.80 -9.87
C PRO A 275 -23.26 -9.45 -10.19
N LEU A 276 -23.98 -8.33 -10.08
CA LEU A 276 -23.47 -6.99 -10.34
C LEU A 276 -22.45 -6.49 -9.30
N GLN A 277 -22.33 -7.14 -8.14
CA GLN A 277 -21.44 -6.70 -7.06
C GLN A 277 -19.99 -7.21 -7.19
N GLN A 278 -19.66 -7.95 -8.25
CA GLN A 278 -18.27 -8.40 -8.51
C GLN A 278 -17.30 -7.23 -8.75
N GLY A 279 -17.78 -6.05 -9.13
CA GLY A 279 -16.99 -4.82 -9.26
C GLY A 279 -16.67 -4.08 -7.95
N ILE A 280 -17.08 -4.62 -6.79
CA ILE A 280 -16.88 -4.05 -5.44
C ILE A 280 -15.65 -4.66 -4.73
N SER A 281 -15.03 -5.70 -5.30
CA SER A 281 -13.82 -6.32 -4.73
C SER A 281 -12.63 -5.36 -4.63
N GLU A 282 -12.60 -4.29 -5.44
CA GLU A 282 -11.54 -3.28 -5.47
C GLU A 282 -11.49 -2.41 -4.20
N PHE A 283 -12.55 -2.42 -3.39
CA PHE A 283 -12.67 -1.62 -2.16
C PHE A 283 -12.73 -2.46 -0.89
N ALA A 284 -12.49 -3.76 -1.02
CA ALA A 284 -12.41 -4.64 0.13
C ALA A 284 -11.34 -4.12 1.10
N TYR A 285 -11.56 -4.38 2.39
CA TYR A 285 -10.60 -4.13 3.47
C TYR A 285 -10.42 -2.68 3.92
N ILE A 286 -10.84 -1.65 3.18
CA ILE A 286 -10.68 -0.24 3.61
C ILE A 286 -11.30 -0.01 5.00
N LYS A 287 -12.57 -0.39 5.18
CA LYS A 287 -13.24 -0.25 6.49
C LYS A 287 -12.49 -0.99 7.58
N ARG A 288 -12.06 -2.23 7.31
CA ARG A 288 -11.30 -3.07 8.24
C ARG A 288 -9.98 -2.42 8.64
N ASP A 289 -9.21 -1.94 7.68
CA ASP A 289 -7.86 -1.40 7.91
C ASP A 289 -7.93 -0.06 8.65
N ILE A 290 -8.93 0.80 8.33
CA ILE A 290 -9.20 2.02 9.12
C ILE A 290 -9.52 1.68 10.58
N ILE A 291 -10.42 0.73 10.82
CA ILE A 291 -10.81 0.31 12.18
C ILE A 291 -9.61 -0.28 12.93
N LYS A 292 -8.78 -1.07 12.25
CA LYS A 292 -7.55 -1.64 12.82
C LYS A 292 -6.60 -0.52 13.28
N VAL A 293 -6.34 0.47 12.43
CA VAL A 293 -5.49 1.63 12.77
C VAL A 293 -6.05 2.41 13.95
N ILE A 294 -7.35 2.75 13.93
CA ILE A 294 -8.01 3.44 15.05
C ILE A 294 -7.90 2.63 16.35
N GLY A 295 -8.18 1.33 16.28
CA GLY A 295 -8.15 0.44 17.44
C GLY A 295 -6.76 0.34 18.07
N ASN A 296 -5.71 0.21 17.26
CA ASN A 296 -4.33 0.20 17.73
C ASN A 296 -3.95 1.52 18.41
N MET A 297 -4.27 2.66 17.77
CA MET A 297 -3.92 3.98 18.28
C MET A 297 -4.68 4.35 19.56
N ALA A 298 -5.91 3.86 19.75
CA ALA A 298 -6.72 4.11 20.94
C ALA A 298 -6.22 3.37 22.19
N TYR A 299 -5.35 2.36 22.05
CA TYR A 299 -4.89 1.57 23.19
C TYR A 299 -4.05 2.42 24.15
N ASN A 300 -4.56 2.59 25.38
CA ASN A 300 -3.96 3.43 26.43
C ASN A 300 -3.70 4.89 26.01
N ASN A 301 -4.50 5.44 25.11
CA ASN A 301 -4.33 6.80 24.61
C ASN A 301 -5.65 7.59 24.70
N SER A 302 -5.82 8.35 25.79
CA SER A 302 -7.04 9.12 26.02
C SER A 302 -7.29 10.19 24.96
N PHE A 303 -6.23 10.78 24.39
CA PHE A 303 -6.36 11.76 23.32
C PHE A 303 -7.04 11.16 22.09
N VAL A 304 -6.56 10.00 21.62
CA VAL A 304 -7.17 9.31 20.48
C VAL A 304 -8.58 8.83 20.82
N GLN A 305 -8.80 8.30 22.02
CA GLN A 305 -10.12 7.87 22.48
C GLN A 305 -11.15 9.01 22.44
N ASP A 306 -10.79 10.17 22.96
CA ASP A 306 -11.66 11.35 23.01
C ASP A 306 -11.88 11.96 21.63
N GLU A 307 -10.85 12.00 20.80
CA GLU A 307 -10.94 12.56 19.46
C GLU A 307 -11.81 11.70 18.52
N VAL A 308 -11.68 10.37 18.60
CA VAL A 308 -12.58 9.43 17.89
C VAL A 308 -14.03 9.64 18.35
N ARG A 309 -14.27 9.82 19.66
CA ARG A 309 -15.61 10.14 20.17
C ARG A 309 -16.12 11.47 19.60
N ARG A 310 -15.31 12.53 19.65
CA ARG A 310 -15.66 13.88 19.18
C ARG A 310 -16.03 13.91 17.70
N LEU A 311 -15.35 13.09 16.90
CA LEU A 311 -15.60 12.95 15.46
C LEU A 311 -16.75 11.98 15.12
N GLY A 312 -17.46 11.44 16.12
CA GLY A 312 -18.57 10.51 15.90
C GLY A 312 -18.13 9.11 15.45
N GLY A 313 -16.86 8.75 15.64
CA GLY A 313 -16.31 7.47 15.20
C GLY A 313 -16.81 6.26 16.00
N ILE A 314 -17.20 6.43 17.27
CA ILE A 314 -17.66 5.30 18.11
C ILE A 314 -18.93 4.63 17.54
N PRO A 315 -20.02 5.36 17.23
CA PRO A 315 -21.18 4.77 16.55
C PRO A 315 -20.84 4.12 15.20
N LEU A 316 -19.93 4.70 14.42
CA LEU A 316 -19.50 4.13 13.13
C LEU A 316 -18.83 2.76 13.32
N ILE A 317 -17.92 2.65 14.29
CA ILE A 317 -17.24 1.38 14.60
C ILE A 317 -18.22 0.35 15.18
N LEU A 318 -19.16 0.78 16.04
CA LEU A 318 -20.25 -0.09 16.51
C LEU A 318 -21.06 -0.68 15.34
N ASN A 319 -21.33 0.11 14.31
CA ASN A 319 -22.04 -0.38 13.12
C ASN A 319 -21.29 -1.53 12.42
N GLN A 320 -19.95 -1.54 12.49
CA GLN A 320 -19.10 -2.57 11.88
C GLN A 320 -18.94 -3.84 12.75
N CYS A 321 -19.62 -3.95 13.89
CA CYS A 321 -19.63 -5.17 14.73
C CYS A 321 -20.53 -6.29 14.19
N ASN A 322 -21.01 -6.16 12.96
CA ASN A 322 -21.84 -7.15 12.27
C ASN A 322 -21.02 -7.89 11.21
N ILE A 323 -21.53 -9.04 10.76
CA ILE A 323 -20.89 -9.80 9.69
C ILE A 323 -20.99 -9.01 8.38
N ASP A 324 -19.86 -8.89 7.68
CA ASP A 324 -19.75 -8.33 6.33
C ASP A 324 -18.86 -9.27 5.52
N ASP A 325 -19.46 -10.03 4.59
CA ASP A 325 -18.75 -11.01 3.76
C ASP A 325 -17.76 -10.34 2.80
N ASN A 326 -17.95 -9.06 2.48
CA ASN A 326 -16.99 -8.28 1.68
C ASN A 326 -15.82 -7.76 2.51
N ASN A 327 -15.90 -7.81 3.84
CA ASN A 327 -14.85 -7.36 4.75
C ASN A 327 -14.55 -8.43 5.82
N PRO A 328 -13.88 -9.52 5.45
CA PRO A 328 -13.47 -10.56 6.40
C PRO A 328 -12.74 -9.97 7.61
N TYR A 329 -13.08 -10.47 8.81
CA TYR A 329 -12.52 -10.07 10.10
C TYR A 329 -12.86 -8.64 10.58
N ILE A 330 -13.72 -7.89 9.87
CA ILE A 330 -14.08 -6.52 10.29
C ILE A 330 -14.71 -6.49 11.68
N ARG A 331 -15.52 -7.49 12.02
CA ARG A 331 -16.20 -7.60 13.31
C ARG A 331 -15.20 -7.72 14.46
N GLU A 332 -14.20 -8.57 14.31
CA GLU A 332 -13.15 -8.81 15.30
C GLU A 332 -12.33 -7.53 15.52
N HIS A 333 -11.96 -6.85 14.43
CA HIS A 333 -11.27 -5.57 14.51
C HIS A 333 -12.13 -4.47 15.14
N ALA A 334 -13.44 -4.42 14.85
CA ALA A 334 -14.37 -3.47 15.44
C ALA A 334 -14.54 -3.69 16.95
N ILE A 335 -14.69 -4.94 17.39
CA ILE A 335 -14.75 -5.30 18.82
C ILE A 335 -13.45 -4.91 19.53
N PHE A 336 -12.30 -5.21 18.91
CA PHE A 336 -10.99 -4.82 19.46
C PHE A 336 -10.84 -3.30 19.57
N ALA A 337 -11.21 -2.56 18.52
CA ALA A 337 -11.17 -1.10 18.53
C ALA A 337 -12.10 -0.52 19.60
N LEU A 338 -13.32 -1.03 19.75
CA LEU A 338 -14.25 -0.60 20.80
C LEU A 338 -13.70 -0.85 22.20
N ARG A 339 -13.12 -2.02 22.45
CA ARG A 339 -12.46 -2.30 23.73
C ARG A 339 -11.42 -1.21 24.04
N ASN A 340 -10.56 -0.89 23.08
CA ASN A 340 -9.49 0.08 23.27
C ASN A 340 -10.03 1.52 23.38
N LEU A 341 -11.13 1.84 22.71
CA LEU A 341 -11.80 3.14 22.83
C LEU A 341 -12.49 3.35 24.18
N LEU A 342 -12.93 2.27 24.83
CA LEU A 342 -13.71 2.32 26.07
C LEU A 342 -12.87 2.09 27.33
N ILE A 343 -11.72 1.43 27.23
CA ILE A 343 -10.90 1.10 28.40
C ILE A 343 -10.42 2.39 29.08
N ASN A 344 -10.73 2.50 30.38
CA ASN A 344 -10.39 3.66 31.22
C ASN A 344 -10.92 5.02 30.71
N ASN A 345 -11.96 5.05 29.86
CA ASN A 345 -12.58 6.28 29.36
C ASN A 345 -14.07 6.32 29.71
N SER A 346 -14.41 7.04 30.78
CA SER A 346 -15.79 7.13 31.29
C SER A 346 -16.73 7.85 30.34
N GLU A 347 -16.24 8.86 29.61
CA GLU A 347 -17.06 9.63 28.67
C GLU A 347 -17.44 8.79 27.45
N ASN A 348 -16.50 7.98 26.94
CA ASN A 348 -16.79 7.04 25.86
C ASN A 348 -17.76 5.94 26.33
N GLN A 349 -17.59 5.41 27.54
CA GLN A 349 -18.52 4.43 28.12
C GLN A 349 -19.93 5.01 28.31
N LYS A 350 -20.01 6.26 28.76
CA LYS A 350 -21.29 6.97 28.92
C LYS A 350 -22.00 7.13 27.58
N LEU A 351 -21.29 7.57 26.53
CA LEU A 351 -21.85 7.67 25.18
C LEU A 351 -22.46 6.34 24.73
N VAL A 352 -21.73 5.22 24.89
CA VAL A 352 -22.24 3.89 24.50
C VAL A 352 -23.45 3.47 25.33
N LYS A 353 -23.48 3.80 26.62
CA LYS A 353 -24.62 3.50 27.51
C LYS A 353 -25.88 4.30 27.14
N GLU A 354 -25.73 5.49 26.57
CA GLU A 354 -26.82 6.34 26.11
C GLU A 354 -27.38 5.92 24.74
N LEU A 355 -26.75 4.95 24.05
CA LEU A 355 -27.28 4.42 22.80
C LEU A 355 -28.49 3.51 23.06
N GLU A 356 -29.63 3.89 22.50
CA GLU A 356 -30.87 3.12 22.56
C GLU A 356 -31.18 2.46 21.21
N PRO A 357 -31.75 1.23 21.21
CA PRO A 357 -32.25 0.60 19.99
C PRO A 357 -33.41 1.43 19.40
N ILE A 358 -33.27 1.90 18.16
CA ILE A 358 -34.29 2.74 17.50
C ILE A 358 -35.29 1.89 16.71
N ALA A 359 -34.79 0.98 15.87
CA ALA A 359 -35.62 0.15 15.01
C ALA A 359 -34.87 -1.12 14.55
N PRO A 360 -35.57 -2.23 14.29
CA PRO A 360 -35.00 -3.40 13.64
C PRO A 360 -34.77 -3.10 12.16
N VAL A 361 -33.69 -3.64 11.59
CA VAL A 361 -33.43 -3.56 10.15
C VAL A 361 -34.18 -4.70 9.45
N GLN A 362 -35.17 -4.35 8.65
CA GLN A 362 -35.84 -5.29 7.76
C GLN A 362 -34.96 -5.54 6.53
N THR A 363 -34.55 -6.78 6.29
CA THR A 363 -33.75 -7.15 5.11
C THR A 363 -34.62 -7.71 3.99
N ASP A 364 -34.11 -7.67 2.76
CA ASP A 364 -34.80 -8.24 1.59
C ASP A 364 -35.06 -9.74 1.79
N VAL A 365 -34.09 -10.46 2.34
CA VAL A 365 -34.19 -11.89 2.68
C VAL A 365 -35.36 -12.15 3.63
N LEU A 366 -35.48 -11.37 4.70
CA LEU A 366 -36.60 -11.49 5.65
C LEU A 366 -37.93 -11.23 4.94
N SER A 367 -37.98 -10.24 4.06
CA SER A 367 -39.19 -9.87 3.31
C SER A 367 -39.58 -10.93 2.27
N GLU A 368 -38.61 -11.58 1.63
CA GLU A 368 -38.80 -12.68 0.68
C GLU A 368 -39.45 -13.89 1.35
N ILE A 369 -38.92 -14.31 2.50
CA ILE A 369 -39.44 -15.45 3.29
C ILE A 369 -40.67 -15.09 4.14
N GLY A 370 -41.19 -13.86 4.01
CA GLY A 370 -42.41 -13.41 4.70
C GLY A 370 -42.23 -13.29 6.21
N ILE A 371 -41.06 -12.87 6.68
CA ILE A 371 -40.77 -12.60 8.09
C ILE A 371 -40.53 -11.11 8.28
N ARG A 372 -41.11 -10.50 9.32
CA ARG A 372 -40.85 -9.14 9.77
C ARG A 372 -40.10 -9.12 11.08
N ALA A 373 -39.16 -8.21 11.20
CA ALA A 373 -38.51 -7.92 12.47
C ALA A 373 -39.21 -6.74 13.16
N GLU A 374 -39.60 -6.94 14.43
CA GLU A 374 -40.23 -5.94 15.29
C GLU A 374 -39.38 -5.74 16.55
N LEU A 375 -39.36 -4.51 17.08
CA LEU A 375 -38.72 -4.22 18.37
C LEU A 375 -39.77 -4.38 19.48
N GLU A 376 -39.50 -5.25 20.45
CA GLU A 376 -40.29 -5.36 21.67
C GLU A 376 -39.81 -4.38 22.75
N ASP A 377 -40.66 -4.12 23.74
CA ASP A 377 -40.32 -3.37 24.94
C ASP A 377 -39.06 -3.97 25.61
N GLY A 378 -38.05 -3.14 25.82
CA GLY A 378 -36.75 -3.55 26.37
C GLY A 378 -35.68 -3.87 25.33
N GLY A 379 -35.91 -3.57 24.04
CA GLY A 379 -34.87 -3.61 22.99
C GLY A 379 -34.62 -4.99 22.39
N LYS A 380 -35.51 -5.97 22.64
CA LYS A 380 -35.42 -7.31 22.04
C LYS A 380 -36.03 -7.32 20.64
N ILE A 381 -35.43 -8.08 19.73
CA ILE A 381 -35.95 -8.28 18.37
C ILE A 381 -36.91 -9.47 18.39
N LYS A 382 -38.13 -9.28 17.88
CA LYS A 382 -39.11 -10.33 17.62
C LYS A 382 -39.24 -10.54 16.12
N LEU A 383 -39.28 -11.80 15.68
CA LEU A 383 -39.56 -12.17 14.30
C LEU A 383 -41.02 -12.63 14.18
N THR A 384 -41.81 -11.97 13.34
CA THR A 384 -43.23 -12.29 13.07
C THR A 384 -43.41 -12.71 11.62
N THR A 385 -44.27 -13.70 11.35
CA THR A 385 -44.58 -14.12 9.97
C THR A 385 -45.69 -13.25 9.38
N ASP A 386 -45.47 -12.75 8.17
CA ASP A 386 -46.40 -11.89 7.44
C ASP A 386 -47.57 -12.74 6.93
N SER A 387 -48.72 -12.61 7.60
CA SER A 387 -49.90 -13.47 7.40
C SER A 387 -50.57 -13.32 6.02
N ASN A 388 -50.10 -12.39 5.19
CA ASN A 388 -50.62 -12.08 3.85
C ASN A 388 -49.89 -12.80 2.70
N LYS A 389 -48.93 -13.68 3.01
CA LYS A 389 -48.16 -14.48 2.01
C LYS A 389 -48.37 -16.01 2.14
N MET A 390 -49.31 -16.48 2.96
CA MET A 390 -49.70 -17.91 3.01
C MET A 390 -50.68 -18.29 1.91
#